data_AF-A0A177DFU4-F1
#
_entry.id   AF-A0A177DFU4-F1
#
_cell.length_a   1.000
_cell.length_b   1.000
_cell.length_c   1.000
_cell.angle_alpha   90.00
_cell.angle_beta   90.00
_cell.angle_gamma   90.00
#
_symmetry.space_group_name_H-M   'P 1'
#
loop_
_entity.id
_entity.type
_entity.pdbx_description
1 polymer ?
#
loop_
_entity_poly.entity_id
_entity_poly.type
_entity_poly.pdbx_seq_one_letter_code
_entity_poly.pdbx_strand_id
1 'polypeptide(L)'
;MRLLQRNEGGEFSLTGFVDGNIPPYAILSHVWDDEEVTLEDIMNGTGKDKKGYRKLIFCANQAAKDGLRYFWIDACCIDQSNMADKEKSISSMSAWYSNATHCYVYLSDVAAGTQLKQSRLFTRGSTLQKEVIAPASVKFFSREGQYIGDTTSLRQIIDDM
;
A
#
# COMPACT_ATOMS: atom_id res chain seq x y z
N MET A 1 0.39 -15.61 0.40
CA MET A 1 0.12 -14.16 0.42
C MET A 1 -1.37 -13.96 0.63
N ARG A 2 -1.81 -12.95 1.39
CA ARG A 2 -3.24 -12.60 1.50
C ARG A 2 -3.48 -11.32 0.71
N LEU A 3 -4.47 -11.27 -0.16
CA LEU A 3 -4.85 -10.06 -0.90
C LEU A 3 -6.25 -9.62 -0.48
N LEU A 4 -6.46 -8.31 -0.46
CA LEU A 4 -7.77 -7.70 -0.30
C LEU A 4 -8.48 -7.59 -1.65
N GLN A 5 -9.79 -7.77 -1.61
CA GLN A 5 -10.68 -7.41 -2.71
C GLN A 5 -11.89 -6.66 -2.15
N ARG A 6 -12.46 -5.78 -2.96
CA ARG A 6 -13.74 -5.12 -2.67
C ARG A 6 -14.85 -5.87 -3.39
N ASN A 7 -15.84 -6.33 -2.63
CA ASN A 7 -17.01 -7.02 -3.16
C ASN A 7 -18.04 -6.02 -3.71
N GLU A 8 -19.01 -6.49 -4.49
CA GLU A 8 -20.05 -5.63 -5.10
C GLU A 8 -20.88 -4.86 -4.04
N GLY A 9 -21.02 -5.40 -2.82
CA GLY A 9 -21.64 -4.71 -1.68
C GLY A 9 -20.78 -3.61 -1.05
N GLY A 10 -19.58 -3.35 -1.56
CA GLY A 10 -18.67 -2.34 -1.05
C GLY A 10 -17.83 -2.78 0.15
N GLU A 11 -18.04 -3.99 0.65
CA GLU A 11 -17.27 -4.60 1.74
C GLU A 11 -15.93 -5.17 1.27
N PHE A 12 -14.99 -5.31 2.21
CA PHE A 12 -13.66 -5.82 1.96
C PHE A 12 -13.53 -7.24 2.47
N SER A 13 -12.97 -8.11 1.63
CA SER A 13 -12.68 -9.50 2.00
C SER A 13 -11.23 -9.84 1.71
N LEU A 14 -10.62 -10.62 2.58
CA LEU A 14 -9.28 -11.15 2.42
C LEU A 14 -9.32 -12.52 1.75
N THR A 15 -8.50 -12.71 0.73
CA THR A 15 -8.33 -13.98 0.03
C THR A 15 -6.88 -14.44 0.18
N GLY A 16 -6.69 -15.66 0.68
CA GLY A 16 -5.37 -16.28 0.79
C GLY A 16 -4.97 -16.98 -0.51
N PHE A 17 -3.79 -16.64 -1.02
CA PHE A 17 -3.16 -17.29 -2.18
C PHE A 17 -1.92 -18.05 -1.71
N VAL A 18 -1.89 -19.35 -2.02
CA VAL A 18 -0.77 -20.27 -1.78
C VAL A 18 -0.29 -20.78 -3.14
N ASP A 19 0.99 -21.08 -3.28
CA ASP A 19 1.57 -21.78 -4.45
C ASP A 19 1.66 -21.01 -5.78
N GLY A 20 1.93 -19.71 -5.73
CA GLY A 20 2.42 -18.95 -6.91
C GLY A 20 1.36 -18.54 -7.95
N ASN A 21 0.13 -19.05 -7.86
CA ASN A 21 -1.02 -18.54 -8.64
C ASN A 21 -1.57 -17.25 -8.02
N ILE A 22 -0.72 -16.22 -7.94
CA ILE A 22 -1.11 -14.91 -7.43
C ILE A 22 -1.66 -14.09 -8.62
N PRO A 23 -2.94 -13.68 -8.61
CA PRO A 23 -3.52 -12.87 -9.68
C PRO A 23 -2.87 -11.48 -9.70
N PRO A 24 -2.96 -10.72 -10.81
CA PRO A 24 -2.50 -9.32 -10.85
C PRO A 24 -3.11 -8.49 -9.72
N TYR A 25 -2.26 -7.73 -9.03
CA TYR A 25 -2.64 -6.98 -7.84
C TYR A 25 -1.85 -5.68 -7.70
N ALA A 26 -2.44 -4.73 -6.97
CA ALA A 26 -1.76 -3.52 -6.54
C ALA A 26 -1.21 -3.66 -5.12
N ILE A 27 -0.17 -2.91 -4.79
CA ILE A 27 0.32 -2.74 -3.41
C ILE A 27 0.13 -1.30 -2.99
N LEU A 28 -0.28 -1.08 -1.74
CA LEU A 28 -0.21 0.21 -1.09
C LEU A 28 1.04 0.29 -0.20
N SER A 29 2.00 1.11 -0.59
CA SER A 29 3.05 1.57 0.29
C SER A 29 2.57 2.82 1.04
N HIS A 30 2.71 2.83 2.35
CA HIS A 30 2.30 3.97 3.16
C HIS A 30 3.17 4.08 4.41
N VAL A 31 3.17 5.28 5.00
CA VAL A 31 3.70 5.46 6.35
C VAL A 31 2.60 5.09 7.33
N TRP A 32 2.93 4.20 8.26
CA TRP A 32 2.04 3.82 9.36
C TRP A 32 1.72 5.05 10.19
N ASP A 33 0.44 5.24 10.45
CA ASP A 33 -0.10 6.34 11.25
C ASP A 33 -0.92 5.79 12.42
N ASP A 34 -1.41 6.69 13.27
CA ASP A 34 -2.29 6.29 14.37
C ASP A 34 -3.59 5.67 13.83
N GLU A 35 -3.99 4.53 14.39
CA GLU A 35 -5.23 3.79 14.04
C GLU A 35 -5.24 3.18 12.63
N GLU A 36 -4.23 2.35 12.31
CA GLU A 36 -4.29 1.49 11.13
C GLU A 36 -5.38 0.42 11.23
N VAL A 37 -5.93 0.05 10.08
CA VAL A 37 -6.86 -1.07 9.96
C VAL A 37 -6.06 -2.35 9.96
N THR A 38 -6.34 -3.24 10.91
CA THR A 38 -5.65 -4.51 11.07
C THR A 38 -6.36 -5.64 10.33
N LEU A 39 -5.72 -6.81 10.28
CA LEU A 39 -6.32 -8.03 9.74
C LEU A 39 -7.64 -8.36 10.46
N GLU A 40 -7.64 -8.27 11.78
CA GLU A 40 -8.81 -8.54 12.63
C GLU A 40 -9.96 -7.56 12.35
N ASP A 41 -9.66 -6.28 12.12
CA ASP A 41 -10.69 -5.29 11.78
C ASP A 41 -11.41 -5.59 10.47
N ILE A 42 -10.69 -6.15 9.49
CA ILE A 42 -11.30 -6.57 8.21
C ILE A 42 -12.15 -7.81 8.41
N MET A 43 -11.65 -8.78 9.19
CA MET A 43 -12.39 -10.01 9.47
C MET A 43 -13.67 -9.75 10.27
N ASN A 44 -13.63 -8.81 11.21
CA ASN A 44 -14.77 -8.45 12.06
C ASN A 44 -15.62 -7.30 11.49
N GLY A 45 -15.17 -6.64 10.43
CA GLY A 45 -15.85 -5.48 9.83
C GLY A 45 -15.83 -4.21 10.71
N THR A 46 -14.99 -4.15 11.73
CA THR A 46 -14.93 -3.07 12.75
C THR A 46 -13.98 -1.92 12.39
N GLY A 47 -13.27 -2.01 11.27
CA GLY A 47 -12.24 -1.02 10.89
C GLY A 47 -12.76 0.30 10.30
N LYS A 48 -14.07 0.48 10.11
CA LYS A 48 -14.66 1.60 9.36
C LYS A 48 -14.42 2.98 9.99
N ASP A 49 -14.31 3.03 11.32
CA ASP A 49 -14.14 4.27 12.08
C ASP A 49 -12.66 4.69 12.22
N LYS A 50 -11.72 3.83 11.80
CA LYS A 50 -10.29 4.06 11.93
C LYS A 50 -9.77 4.99 10.85
N LYS A 51 -8.79 5.84 11.18
CA LYS A 51 -8.12 6.72 10.21
C LYS A 51 -7.49 5.95 9.05
N GLY A 52 -6.92 4.77 9.31
CA GLY A 52 -6.37 3.89 8.28
C GLY A 52 -7.39 3.43 7.23
N TYR A 53 -8.69 3.47 7.54
CA TYR A 53 -9.75 3.06 6.61
C TYR A 53 -9.77 3.90 5.34
N ARG A 54 -9.41 5.19 5.45
CA ARG A 54 -9.31 6.06 4.26
C ARG A 54 -8.24 5.58 3.29
N LYS A 55 -7.10 5.09 3.78
CA LYS A 55 -6.00 4.54 2.97
C LYS A 55 -6.47 3.29 2.22
N LEU A 56 -7.25 2.46 2.90
CA LEU A 56 -7.84 1.25 2.34
C LEU A 56 -8.87 1.57 1.24
N ILE A 57 -9.82 2.48 1.50
CA ILE A 57 -10.78 2.95 0.48
C ILE A 57 -10.05 3.55 -0.72
N PHE A 58 -9.03 4.37 -0.47
CA PHE A 58 -8.21 4.97 -1.50
C PHE A 58 -7.56 3.90 -2.39
N CYS A 59 -6.88 2.93 -1.79
CA CYS A 59 -6.21 1.84 -2.51
C CYS A 59 -7.21 1.03 -3.34
N ALA A 60 -8.35 0.66 -2.76
CA ALA A 60 -9.39 -0.09 -3.46
C ALA A 60 -9.95 0.65 -4.66
N ASN A 61 -10.23 1.96 -4.51
CA ASN A 61 -10.72 2.79 -5.60
C ASN A 61 -9.66 2.95 -6.70
N GLN A 62 -8.39 3.12 -6.33
CA GLN A 62 -7.31 3.28 -7.29
C GLN A 62 -7.01 1.97 -8.05
N ALA A 63 -7.00 0.84 -7.34
CA ALA A 63 -6.90 -0.49 -7.95
C ALA A 63 -8.03 -0.74 -8.95
N ALA A 64 -9.27 -0.42 -8.58
CA ALA A 64 -10.43 -0.55 -9.47
C ALA A 64 -10.32 0.33 -10.72
N LYS A 65 -9.83 1.58 -10.58
CA LYS A 65 -9.56 2.48 -11.73
C LYS A 65 -8.50 1.92 -12.68
N ASP A 66 -7.49 1.25 -12.14
CA ASP A 66 -6.43 0.62 -12.90
C ASP A 66 -6.81 -0.83 -13.36
N GLY A 67 -8.07 -1.25 -13.16
CA GLY A 67 -8.58 -2.55 -13.62
C GLY A 67 -8.17 -3.75 -12.76
N LEU A 68 -7.64 -3.51 -11.56
CA LEU A 68 -7.17 -4.53 -10.63
C LEU A 68 -8.26 -4.84 -9.60
N ARG A 69 -8.63 -6.12 -9.50
CA ARG A 69 -9.58 -6.62 -8.49
C ARG A 69 -8.94 -6.74 -7.10
N TYR A 70 -7.65 -7.09 -7.08
CA TYR A 70 -6.92 -7.39 -5.86
C TYR A 70 -5.92 -6.29 -5.53
N PHE A 71 -5.76 -6.04 -4.24
CA PHE A 71 -4.74 -5.15 -3.72
C PHE A 71 -4.20 -5.65 -2.38
N TRP A 72 -3.05 -5.14 -1.96
CA TRP A 72 -2.37 -5.56 -0.75
C TRP A 72 -1.94 -4.35 0.07
N ILE A 73 -2.13 -4.46 1.39
CA ILE A 73 -1.74 -3.45 2.38
C ILE A 73 -1.16 -4.22 3.56
N ASP A 74 0.08 -3.92 3.94
CA ASP A 74 0.82 -4.59 5.03
C ASP A 74 0.09 -4.55 6.38
N ALA A 75 -0.56 -3.43 6.71
CA ALA A 75 -1.30 -3.25 7.97
C ALA A 75 -2.40 -4.30 8.21
N CYS A 76 -3.13 -4.69 7.15
CA CYS A 76 -4.27 -5.61 7.25
C CYS A 76 -4.11 -6.94 6.51
N CYS A 77 -3.08 -7.11 5.66
CA CYS A 77 -2.81 -8.38 4.99
C CYS A 77 -1.82 -9.28 5.76
N ILE A 78 -1.02 -8.68 6.65
CA ILE A 78 -0.11 -9.38 7.56
C ILE A 78 -0.76 -9.45 8.93
N ASP A 79 -0.71 -10.63 9.55
CA ASP A 79 -1.12 -10.78 10.94
C ASP A 79 -0.05 -10.16 11.85
N GLN A 80 -0.33 -8.93 12.31
CA GLN A 80 0.58 -8.19 13.18
C GLN A 80 0.63 -8.74 14.61
N SER A 81 -0.24 -9.68 14.98
CA SER A 81 -0.19 -10.36 16.28
C SER A 81 0.70 -11.60 16.26
N ASN A 82 0.97 -12.15 15.07
CA ASN A 82 1.70 -13.39 14.88
C ASN A 82 3.13 -13.13 14.37
N MET A 83 4.12 -13.37 15.23
CA MET A 83 5.54 -13.16 14.88
C MET A 83 5.99 -14.01 13.69
N ALA A 84 5.50 -15.25 13.56
CA ALA A 84 5.87 -16.12 12.44
C ALA A 84 5.32 -15.57 11.11
N ASP A 85 4.11 -14.99 11.12
CA ASP A 85 3.53 -14.37 9.92
C ASP A 85 4.26 -13.07 9.56
N LYS A 86 4.70 -12.28 10.55
CA LYS A 86 5.56 -11.10 10.34
C LYS A 86 6.88 -11.46 9.70
N GLU A 87 7.64 -12.39 10.28
CA GLU A 87 8.97 -12.77 9.76
C GLU A 87 8.87 -13.33 8.34
N LYS A 88 7.86 -14.18 8.09
CA LYS A 88 7.56 -14.69 6.75
C LYS A 88 7.21 -13.58 5.78
N SER A 89 6.44 -12.59 6.22
CA SER A 89 6.06 -11.46 5.39
C SER A 89 7.25 -10.55 5.09
N ILE A 90 8.12 -10.27 6.06
CA ILE A 90 9.35 -9.47 5.87
C ILE A 90 10.25 -10.13 4.83
N SER A 91 10.48 -11.44 4.93
CA SER A 91 11.30 -12.19 3.97
C SER A 91 10.68 -12.25 2.57
N SER A 92 9.35 -12.17 2.45
CA SER A 92 8.63 -12.24 1.18
C SER A 92 8.27 -10.87 0.59
N MET A 93 8.37 -9.80 1.37
CA MET A 93 7.86 -8.47 1.02
C MET A 93 8.50 -7.94 -0.26
N SER A 94 9.82 -8.04 -0.39
CA SER A 94 10.54 -7.62 -1.61
C SER A 94 10.00 -8.32 -2.87
N ALA A 95 9.71 -9.62 -2.79
CA ALA A 95 9.13 -10.37 -3.90
C ALA A 95 7.68 -9.95 -4.20
N TRP A 96 6.89 -9.61 -3.18
CA TRP A 96 5.54 -9.09 -3.38
C TRP A 96 5.55 -7.71 -4.04
N TYR A 97 6.41 -6.81 -3.57
CA TYR A 97 6.62 -5.50 -4.19
C TYR A 97 7.09 -5.61 -5.64
N SER A 98 8.03 -6.51 -5.93
CA SER A 98 8.53 -6.71 -7.30
C SER A 98 7.48 -7.31 -8.25
N ASN A 99 6.62 -8.20 -7.74
CA ASN A 99 5.57 -8.86 -8.55
C ASN A 99 4.27 -8.06 -8.65
N ALA A 100 4.13 -6.96 -7.91
CA ALA A 100 2.93 -6.12 -7.97
C ALA A 100 2.83 -5.42 -9.33
N THR A 101 1.63 -5.37 -9.88
CA THR A 101 1.37 -4.66 -11.13
C THR A 101 1.60 -3.16 -10.95
N HIS A 102 1.06 -2.61 -9.86
CA HIS A 102 1.23 -1.21 -9.47
C HIS A 102 1.52 -1.09 -7.98
N CYS A 103 2.41 -0.16 -7.62
CA CYS A 103 2.63 0.26 -6.25
C CYS A 103 2.12 1.69 -6.08
N TYR A 104 1.16 1.87 -5.18
CA TYR A 104 0.61 3.16 -4.81
C TYR A 104 1.28 3.62 -3.53
N VAL A 105 1.96 4.75 -3.58
CA VAL A 105 2.59 5.37 -2.42
C VAL A 105 1.64 6.45 -1.90
N TYR A 106 1.00 6.21 -0.77
CA TYR A 106 0.08 7.17 -0.16
C TYR A 106 0.78 7.99 0.93
N LEU A 107 0.90 9.30 0.67
CA LEU A 107 1.58 10.25 1.52
C LEU A 107 0.56 10.99 2.40
N SER A 108 0.32 10.52 3.61
CA SER A 108 -0.63 11.16 4.54
C SER A 108 -0.18 12.54 5.02
N ASP A 109 1.10 12.87 4.86
CA ASP A 109 1.74 14.10 5.32
C ASP A 109 1.93 15.15 4.20
N VAL A 110 1.64 14.79 2.95
CA VAL A 110 1.76 15.69 1.78
C VAL A 110 0.37 16.10 1.31
N ALA A 111 0.11 17.41 1.29
CA ALA A 111 -1.09 17.96 0.70
C ALA A 111 -0.98 18.03 -0.84
N ALA A 112 -2.12 18.00 -1.52
CA ALA A 112 -2.18 18.24 -2.96
C ALA A 112 -1.47 19.56 -3.34
N GLY A 113 -0.56 19.50 -4.33
CA GLY A 113 0.15 20.65 -4.86
C GLY A 113 1.40 21.09 -4.07
N THR A 114 1.80 20.38 -3.02
CA THR A 114 3.07 20.65 -2.32
C THR A 114 4.23 19.81 -2.88
N GLN A 115 5.46 20.31 -2.70
CA GLN A 115 6.67 19.61 -3.17
C GLN A 115 6.93 18.36 -2.32
N LEU A 116 7.09 17.21 -2.98
CA LEU A 116 7.39 15.91 -2.35
C LEU A 116 8.63 15.91 -1.45
N LYS A 117 9.56 16.85 -1.68
CA LYS A 117 10.79 17.02 -0.87
C LYS A 117 10.52 17.22 0.63
N GLN A 118 9.30 17.59 1.02
CA GLN A 118 8.91 17.77 2.43
C GLN A 118 8.28 16.53 3.07
N SER A 119 8.04 15.44 2.33
CA SER A 119 7.45 14.23 2.93
C SER A 119 8.44 13.52 3.84
N ARG A 120 7.91 12.97 4.94
CA ARG A 120 8.59 12.05 5.85
C ARG A 120 9.17 10.84 5.15
N LEU A 121 8.56 10.42 4.04
CA LEU A 121 9.06 9.34 3.18
C LEU A 121 10.41 9.67 2.54
N PHE A 122 10.69 10.95 2.31
CA PHE A 122 11.93 11.45 1.72
C PHE A 122 12.89 12.09 2.73
N THR A 123 12.47 12.32 3.98
CA THR A 123 13.39 12.74 5.05
C THR A 123 14.20 11.55 5.59
N ARG A 124 15.51 11.75 5.82
CA ARG A 124 16.50 10.74 6.26
C ARG A 124 15.95 9.74 7.29
N GLY A 125 16.04 8.44 6.97
CA GLY A 125 15.86 7.33 7.94
C GLY A 125 14.72 6.35 7.67
N SER A 126 13.98 6.48 6.56
CA SER A 126 12.91 5.54 6.21
C SER A 126 13.41 4.36 5.35
N THR A 127 13.14 3.13 5.79
CA THR A 127 13.39 1.88 5.03
C THR A 127 12.56 1.79 3.74
N LEU A 128 11.50 2.60 3.63
CA LEU A 128 10.59 2.63 2.48
C LEU A 128 11.29 3.10 1.18
N GLN A 129 12.44 3.78 1.27
CA GLN A 129 13.19 4.21 0.08
C GLN A 129 13.57 3.05 -0.83
N LYS A 130 13.83 1.85 -0.28
CA LYS A 130 14.16 0.65 -1.08
C LYS A 130 12.92 -0.03 -1.66
N GLU A 131 11.79 0.04 -0.96
CA GLU A 131 10.53 -0.59 -1.37
C GLU A 131 9.83 0.18 -2.50
N VAL A 132 10.05 1.49 -2.57
CA VAL A 132 9.55 2.37 -3.63
C VAL A 132 10.30 2.19 -4.96
N ILE A 133 11.45 1.51 -4.99
CA ILE A 133 12.28 1.33 -6.19
C ILE A 133 12.06 -0.06 -6.86
N ALA A 134 11.52 -1.04 -6.14
CA ALA A 134 11.39 -2.41 -6.62
C ALA A 134 10.22 -2.70 -7.62
N PRO A 135 9.04 -2.06 -7.53
CA PRO A 135 7.90 -2.36 -8.42
C PRO A 135 8.06 -1.77 -9.83
N ALA A 136 7.47 -2.43 -10.83
CA ALA A 136 7.53 -1.99 -12.24
C ALA A 136 6.87 -0.62 -12.50
N SER A 137 5.89 -0.23 -11.69
CA SER A 137 5.21 1.06 -11.78
C SER A 137 4.82 1.54 -10.40
N VAL A 138 5.31 2.71 -10.02
CA VAL A 138 5.10 3.30 -8.69
C VAL A 138 4.49 4.68 -8.87
N LYS A 139 3.31 4.88 -8.28
CA LYS A 139 2.52 6.12 -8.37
C LYS A 139 2.39 6.73 -6.98
N PHE A 140 2.71 8.01 -6.84
CA PHE A 140 2.64 8.75 -5.59
C PHE A 140 1.35 9.55 -5.52
N PHE A 141 0.74 9.55 -4.34
CA PHE A 141 -0.54 10.21 -4.08
C PHE A 141 -0.48 11.04 -2.80
N SER A 142 -1.19 12.17 -2.82
CA SER A 142 -1.32 13.05 -1.66
C SER A 142 -2.25 12.48 -0.60
N ARG A 143 -2.33 13.13 0.55
CA ARG A 143 -3.30 12.84 1.62
C ARG A 143 -4.74 12.89 1.11
N GLU A 144 -5.03 13.75 0.15
CA GLU A 144 -6.34 13.86 -0.50
C GLU A 144 -6.58 12.77 -1.57
N GLY A 145 -5.60 11.89 -1.81
CA GLY A 145 -5.65 10.84 -2.84
C GLY A 145 -5.44 11.38 -4.25
N GLN A 146 -4.87 12.57 -4.40
CA GLN A 146 -4.57 13.14 -5.71
C GLN A 146 -3.23 12.63 -6.23
N TYR A 147 -3.17 12.32 -7.52
CA TYR A 147 -1.94 11.88 -8.17
C TYR A 147 -0.90 13.01 -8.15
N ILE A 148 0.28 12.72 -7.64
CA ILE A 148 1.40 13.67 -7.57
C ILE A 148 2.40 13.38 -8.70
N GLY A 149 2.68 12.12 -8.97
CA GLY A 149 3.68 11.71 -9.96
C GLY A 149 4.03 10.23 -9.86
N ASP A 150 4.97 9.78 -10.67
CA ASP A 150 5.50 8.41 -10.67
C ASP A 150 7.02 8.42 -10.50
N THR A 151 7.62 7.23 -10.33
CA THR A 151 9.09 7.10 -10.21
C THR A 151 9.86 7.65 -11.40
N THR A 152 9.26 7.74 -12.60
CA THR A 152 9.93 8.32 -13.77
C THR A 152 9.95 9.85 -13.68
N SER A 153 8.81 10.43 -13.32
CA SER A 153 8.60 11.87 -13.13
C SER A 153 9.39 12.39 -11.92
N LEU A 154 9.60 11.54 -10.92
CA LEU A 154 10.29 11.86 -9.67
C LEU A 154 11.70 11.32 -9.62
N ARG A 155 12.17 10.72 -10.71
CA ARG A 155 13.50 10.13 -10.82
C ARG A 155 14.59 11.14 -10.43
N GLN A 156 14.46 12.38 -10.87
CA GLN A 156 15.43 13.43 -10.55
C GLN A 156 15.42 13.83 -9.07
N ILE A 157 14.27 13.71 -8.39
CA ILE A 157 14.17 13.95 -6.95
C ILE A 157 14.73 12.76 -6.17
N ILE A 158 14.55 11.54 -6.67
CA ILE A 158 15.06 10.29 -6.08
C ILE A 158 16.58 10.18 -6.27
N ASP A 159 17.11 10.57 -7.44
CA ASP A 159 18.54 10.50 -7.79
C ASP A 159 19.36 11.62 -7.12
N ASP A 160 18.74 12.76 -6.79
CA ASP A 160 19.38 13.89 -6.08
C ASP A 160 19.49 13.68 -4.54
N MET A 161 19.04 12.53 -4.02
CA MET A 161 18.99 12.20 -2.58
C MET A 161 20.15 11.35 -2.07
#